data_AF-A0A959HBH4-F1
#
_entry.id   AF-A0A959HBH4-F1
#
_cell.length_a   1.000
_cell.length_b   1.000
_cell.length_c   1.000
_cell.angle_alpha   90.00
_cell.angle_beta   90.00
_cell.angle_gamma   90.00
#
_symmetry.space_group_name_H-M   'P 1'
#
loop_
_entity.id
_entity.type
_entity.pdbx_description
1 polymer ?
#
loop_
_entity_poly.entity_id
_entity_poly.type
_entity_poly.pdbx_seq_one_letter_code
_entity_poly.pdbx_strand_id
1 'polypeptide(L)'
;FRKMMDVHDVAMEKIVEMNRLARTLKPYRDSLEDQALLDEINLAIERLEGADEAMMQWMATSPKLGKLRDTLDHDQIMAMLEAEQEKIDNIGKAMTSSMENAKAVLARIQEPKKQD
;
A
#
# COMPACT_ATOMS: atom_id res chain seq x y z
N PHE A 1 20.19 -6.14 -8.02
CA PHE A 1 20.36 -5.69 -6.62
C PHE A 1 19.97 -4.24 -6.39
N ARG A 2 20.51 -3.26 -7.14
CA ARG A 2 20.14 -1.83 -6.99
C ARG A 2 18.63 -1.57 -7.10
N LYS A 3 17.98 -2.19 -8.09
CA LYS A 3 16.52 -2.13 -8.29
C LYS A 3 15.67 -2.55 -7.08
N MET A 4 16.14 -3.50 -6.25
CA MET A 4 15.35 -4.01 -5.11
C MET A 4 15.49 -3.10 -3.87
N MET A 5 16.65 -2.47 -3.67
CA MET A 5 16.82 -1.40 -2.66
C MET A 5 16.03 -0.15 -3.06
N ASP A 6 16.04 0.20 -4.35
CA ASP A 6 15.26 1.35 -4.86
C ASP A 6 13.75 1.13 -4.65
N VAL A 7 13.27 -0.11 -4.82
CA VAL A 7 11.86 -0.47 -4.56
C VAL A 7 11.54 -0.43 -3.06
N HIS A 8 12.47 -0.83 -2.19
CA HIS A 8 12.30 -0.73 -0.74
C HIS A 8 12.11 0.72 -0.29
N ASP A 9 13.00 1.63 -0.70
CA ASP A 9 12.96 3.02 -0.25
C ASP A 9 11.71 3.74 -0.78
N VAL A 10 11.36 3.53 -2.05
CA VAL A 10 10.13 4.07 -2.64
C VAL A 10 8.88 3.51 -1.95
N ALA A 11 8.88 2.23 -1.56
CA ALA A 11 7.75 1.65 -0.86
C ALA A 11 7.60 2.20 0.57
N MET A 12 8.71 2.45 1.27
CA MET A 12 8.69 3.08 2.60
C MET A 12 8.12 4.49 2.55
N GLU A 13 8.45 5.29 1.53
CA GLU A 13 7.84 6.61 1.33
C GLU A 13 6.32 6.51 1.12
N LYS A 14 5.87 5.54 0.31
CA LYS A 14 4.43 5.29 0.09
C LYS A 14 3.72 4.83 1.35
N ILE A 15 4.35 4.00 2.19
CA ILE A 15 3.79 3.59 3.50
C ILE A 15 3.55 4.81 4.39
N VAL A 16 4.50 5.76 4.44
CA VAL A 16 4.34 6.99 5.22
C VAL A 16 3.16 7.80 4.69
N GLU A 17 3.02 7.92 3.38
CA GLU A 17 1.89 8.62 2.75
C GLU A 17 0.54 7.94 3.05
N MET A 18 0.47 6.61 2.94
CA MET A 18 -0.73 5.82 3.24
C MET A 18 -1.16 5.99 4.70
N ASN A 19 -0.21 5.90 5.63
CA ASN A 19 -0.45 6.13 7.05
C ASN A 19 -0.95 7.54 7.34
N ARG A 20 -0.42 8.55 6.62
CA ARG A 20 -0.92 9.92 6.72
C ARG A 20 -2.36 10.03 6.21
N LEU A 21 -2.68 9.44 5.06
CA LEU A 21 -4.04 9.44 4.50
C LEU A 21 -5.04 8.76 5.45
N ALA A 22 -4.70 7.60 5.99
CA ALA A 22 -5.55 6.90 6.96
C ALA A 22 -5.80 7.76 8.22
N ARG A 23 -4.77 8.42 8.75
CA ARG A 23 -4.90 9.35 9.89
C ARG A 23 -5.76 10.57 9.56
N THR A 24 -5.70 11.06 8.32
CA THR A 24 -6.55 12.17 7.87
C THR A 24 -8.00 11.75 7.71
N LEU A 25 -8.28 10.51 7.28
CA LEU A 25 -9.65 9.99 7.10
C LEU A 25 -10.36 9.63 8.42
N LYS A 26 -9.61 9.16 9.44
CA LYS A 26 -10.16 8.71 10.74
C LYS A 26 -11.06 9.77 11.43
N PRO A 27 -10.70 11.05 11.54
CA PRO A 27 -11.57 12.06 12.11
C PRO A 27 -12.91 12.24 11.36
N TYR A 28 -12.91 12.12 10.03
CA TYR A 28 -14.13 12.25 9.23
C TYR A 28 -15.08 11.06 9.44
N ARG A 29 -14.51 9.85 9.61
CA ARG A 29 -15.29 8.67 10.01
C ARG A 29 -16.03 8.91 11.32
N ASP A 30 -15.40 9.59 12.27
CA ASP A 30 -15.97 9.78 13.61
C ASP A 30 -16.94 10.97 13.66
N SER A 31 -16.96 11.85 12.64
CA SER A 31 -17.75 13.09 12.62
C SER A 31 -18.88 13.13 11.59
N LEU A 32 -18.86 12.30 10.55
CA LEU A 32 -19.87 12.30 9.49
C LEU A 32 -21.10 11.50 9.88
N GLU A 33 -22.28 11.99 9.51
CA GLU A 33 -23.57 11.28 9.66
C GLU A 33 -23.98 10.54 8.38
N ASP A 34 -23.36 10.86 7.24
CA ASP A 34 -23.65 10.22 5.95
C ASP A 34 -23.06 8.81 5.92
N GLN A 35 -23.94 7.81 6.06
CA GLN A 35 -23.56 6.40 6.09
C GLN A 35 -22.83 5.94 4.81
N ALA A 36 -23.18 6.47 3.64
CA ALA A 36 -22.52 6.09 2.40
C ALA A 36 -21.07 6.58 2.38
N LEU A 37 -20.84 7.82 2.84
CA LEU A 37 -19.48 8.35 3.00
C LEU A 37 -18.70 7.62 4.11
N LEU A 38 -19.35 7.24 5.21
CA LEU A 38 -18.72 6.45 6.26
C LEU A 38 -18.23 5.09 5.74
N ASP A 39 -19.04 4.39 4.95
CA ASP A 39 -18.66 3.11 4.35
C ASP A 39 -17.49 3.28 3.36
N GLU A 40 -17.50 4.36 2.55
CA GLU A 40 -16.37 4.70 1.67
C GLU A 40 -15.08 4.99 2.46
N ILE A 41 -15.17 5.71 3.57
CA ILE A 41 -14.02 6.02 4.44
C ILE A 41 -13.47 4.75 5.10
N ASN A 42 -14.35 3.91 5.64
CA ASN A 42 -13.94 2.65 6.27
C ASN A 42 -13.22 1.74 5.28
N LEU A 43 -13.79 1.59 4.07
CA LEU A 43 -13.18 0.80 3.01
C LEU A 43 -11.83 1.38 2.56
N ALA A 44 -11.72 2.71 2.46
CA ALA A 44 -10.46 3.36 2.12
C ALA A 44 -9.38 3.13 3.19
N ILE A 45 -9.73 3.23 4.47
CA ILE A 45 -8.81 2.96 5.59
C ILE A 45 -8.36 1.50 5.58
N GLU A 46 -9.30 0.55 5.44
CA GLU A 46 -9.00 -0.89 5.41
C GLU A 46 -8.04 -1.24 4.27
N ARG A 47 -8.27 -0.67 3.07
CA ARG A 47 -7.39 -0.87 1.91
C ARG A 47 -5.98 -0.31 2.13
N LEU A 48 -5.87 0.87 2.75
CA LEU A 48 -4.58 1.46 3.09
C LEU A 48 -3.84 0.58 4.11
N GLU A 49 -4.50 0.16 5.18
CA GLU A 49 -3.88 -0.65 6.24
C GLU A 49 -3.50 -2.05 5.73
N GLY A 50 -4.35 -2.68 4.91
CA GLY A 50 -4.07 -3.99 4.31
C GLY A 50 -2.91 -3.96 3.30
N ALA A 51 -2.78 -2.90 2.51
CA ALA A 51 -1.65 -2.75 1.59
C ALA A 51 -0.32 -2.44 2.31
N ASP A 52 -0.36 -1.71 3.44
CA ASP A 52 0.80 -1.52 4.33
C ASP A 52 1.24 -2.87 4.94
N GLU A 53 0.30 -3.63 5.50
CA GLU A 53 0.58 -4.94 6.07
C GLU A 53 1.17 -5.92 5.04
N ALA A 54 0.62 -5.96 3.82
CA ALA A 54 1.14 -6.80 2.75
C ALA A 54 2.59 -6.44 2.38
N MET A 55 2.91 -5.15 2.33
CA MET A 55 4.27 -4.67 2.08
C MET A 55 5.21 -5.04 3.23
N MET A 56 4.78 -4.86 4.48
CA MET A 56 5.55 -5.22 5.67
C MET A 56 5.80 -6.73 5.77
N GLN A 57 4.79 -7.55 5.47
CA GLN A 57 4.92 -9.00 5.43
C GLN A 57 5.87 -9.45 4.31
N TRP A 58 5.77 -8.84 3.13
CA TRP A 58 6.71 -9.09 2.05
C TRP A 58 8.13 -8.74 2.48
N MET A 59 8.36 -7.58 3.09
CA MET A 59 9.71 -7.20 3.58
C MET A 59 10.24 -8.14 4.66
N ALA A 60 9.38 -8.65 5.55
CA ALA A 60 9.78 -9.59 6.60
C ALA A 60 10.13 -10.99 6.06
N THR A 61 9.47 -11.42 4.98
CA THR A 61 9.61 -12.77 4.40
C THR A 61 10.51 -12.80 3.16
N SER A 62 10.76 -11.65 2.54
CA SER A 62 11.54 -11.54 1.31
C SER A 62 12.96 -12.03 1.57
N PRO A 63 13.39 -13.07 0.86
CA PRO A 63 14.68 -13.68 1.12
C PRO A 63 15.80 -12.72 0.74
N LYS A 64 16.69 -12.44 1.71
CA LYS A 64 17.93 -11.71 1.44
C LYS A 64 18.74 -12.52 0.42
N LEU A 65 18.79 -12.05 -0.82
CA LEU A 65 19.45 -12.71 -1.94
C LEU A 65 20.86 -13.25 -1.63
N GLY A 66 21.61 -12.59 -0.73
CA GLY A 66 22.91 -13.08 -0.28
C GLY A 66 22.86 -14.48 0.33
N LYS A 67 21.78 -14.81 1.05
CA LYS A 67 21.57 -16.14 1.66
C LYS A 67 21.04 -17.19 0.68
N LEU A 68 20.34 -16.78 -0.38
CA LEU A 68 19.81 -17.69 -1.40
C LEU A 68 20.90 -18.22 -2.32
N ARG A 69 21.91 -17.39 -2.61
CA ARG A 69 23.01 -17.74 -3.48
C ARG A 69 23.94 -18.82 -2.92
N ASP A 70 23.87 -19.05 -1.60
CA ASP A 70 24.63 -20.07 -0.89
C ASP A 70 23.89 -21.42 -0.82
N THR A 71 22.58 -21.45 -1.15
CA THR A 71 21.72 -22.62 -0.93
C THR A 71 21.00 -23.14 -2.18
N LEU A 72 20.82 -22.33 -3.22
CA LEU A 72 20.05 -22.69 -4.42
C LEU A 72 20.91 -22.56 -5.68
N ASP A 73 20.56 -23.35 -6.70
CA ASP A 73 21.15 -23.20 -8.03
C ASP A 73 20.61 -21.95 -8.77
N HIS A 74 21.25 -21.59 -9.89
CA HIS A 74 20.92 -20.37 -10.62
C HIS A 74 19.45 -20.34 -11.08
N ASP A 75 18.93 -21.46 -11.59
CA ASP A 75 17.57 -21.52 -12.16
C ASP A 75 16.51 -21.41 -11.05
N GLN A 76 16.76 -22.04 -9.90
CA GLN A 76 15.91 -21.91 -8.71
C GLN A 76 15.92 -20.48 -8.15
N ILE A 77 17.07 -19.81 -8.15
CA ILE A 77 17.18 -18.40 -7.75
C ILE A 77 16.38 -17.52 -8.70
N MET A 78 16.50 -17.72 -10.01
CA MET A 78 15.77 -16.92 -11.00
C MET A 78 14.26 -17.11 -10.88
N ALA A 79 13.76 -18.34 -10.75
CA ALA A 79 12.34 -18.62 -10.57
C ALA A 79 11.78 -17.99 -9.27
N MET A 80 12.53 -18.05 -8.17
CA MET A 80 12.14 -17.35 -6.94
C MET A 80 12.09 -15.85 -7.12
N LEU A 81 13.08 -15.26 -7.80
CA LEU A 81 13.12 -13.81 -8.01
C LEU A 81 12.00 -13.31 -8.91
N GLU A 82 11.60 -14.07 -9.92
CA GLU A 82 10.44 -13.76 -10.74
C GLU A 82 9.14 -13.76 -9.92
N ALA A 83 8.95 -14.78 -9.07
CA ALA A 83 7.80 -14.86 -8.18
C ALA A 83 7.77 -13.71 -7.16
N GLU A 84 8.92 -13.33 -6.60
CA GLU A 84 9.03 -12.20 -5.69
C GLU A 84 8.79 -10.85 -6.41
N GLN A 85 9.22 -10.72 -7.67
CA GLN A 85 8.96 -9.55 -8.49
C GLN A 85 7.46 -9.38 -8.76
N GLU A 86 6.75 -10.46 -9.08
CA GLU A 86 5.30 -10.41 -9.30
C GLU A 86 4.55 -9.99 -8.04
N LYS A 87 4.95 -10.52 -6.87
CA LYS A 87 4.35 -10.15 -5.58
C LYS A 87 4.52 -8.66 -5.30
N ILE A 88 5.74 -8.12 -5.42
CA ILE A 88 5.99 -6.71 -5.12
C ILE A 88 5.29 -5.78 -6.11
N ASP A 89 5.17 -6.16 -7.38
CA ASP A 89 4.41 -5.41 -8.38
C ASP A 89 2.91 -5.34 -8.02
N ASN A 90 2.34 -6.46 -7.57
CA ASN A 90 0.93 -6.52 -7.14
C ASN A 90 0.69 -5.70 -5.86
N ILE A 91 1.58 -5.79 -4.88
CA ILE A 91 1.53 -4.96 -3.67
C ILE A 91 1.63 -3.47 -4.05
N GLY A 92 2.56 -3.09 -4.92
CA GLY A 92 2.73 -1.71 -5.36
C GLY A 92 1.50 -1.14 -6.08
N LYS A 93 0.80 -1.95 -6.88
CA LYS A 93 -0.49 -1.59 -7.50
C LYS A 93 -1.57 -1.40 -6.44
N ALA A 94 -1.68 -2.31 -5.47
CA ALA A 94 -2.65 -2.23 -4.39
C ALA A 94 -2.43 -0.96 -3.54
N MET A 95 -1.19 -0.64 -3.19
CA MET A 95 -0.83 0.59 -2.47
C MET A 95 -1.26 1.83 -3.26
N THR A 96 -0.92 1.88 -4.55
CA THR A 96 -1.25 3.04 -5.41
C THR A 96 -2.76 3.23 -5.54
N SER A 97 -3.49 2.17 -5.85
CA SER A 97 -4.95 2.22 -5.97
C SER A 97 -5.62 2.61 -4.65
N SER A 98 -5.11 2.12 -3.52
CA SER A 98 -5.64 2.48 -2.19
C SER A 98 -5.44 3.96 -1.87
N MET A 99 -4.27 4.52 -2.22
CA MET A 99 -4.01 5.94 -2.05
C MET A 99 -4.88 6.81 -2.96
N GLU A 100 -5.05 6.42 -4.22
CA GLU A 100 -5.93 7.14 -5.16
C GLU A 100 -7.38 7.14 -4.68
N ASN A 101 -7.88 5.99 -4.20
CA ASN A 101 -9.21 5.89 -3.63
C ASN A 101 -9.37 6.77 -2.38
N ALA A 102 -8.42 6.71 -1.45
CA ALA A 102 -8.43 7.54 -0.24
C ALA A 102 -8.39 9.04 -0.56
N LYS A 103 -7.60 9.47 -1.54
CA LYS A 103 -7.55 10.86 -2.03
C LYS A 103 -8.88 11.29 -2.66
N ALA A 104 -9.51 10.42 -3.43
CA ALA A 104 -10.81 10.70 -4.04
C ALA A 104 -11.92 10.85 -2.99
N VAL A 105 -11.95 9.97 -1.98
CA VAL A 105 -12.88 10.07 -0.85
C VAL A 105 -12.64 11.38 -0.08
N LEU A 106 -11.38 11.72 0.21
CA LEU A 106 -11.04 12.96 0.90
C LEU A 106 -11.49 14.20 0.12
N ALA A 107 -11.29 14.21 -1.20
CA ALA A 107 -11.72 15.31 -2.06
C ALA A 107 -13.24 15.51 -1.99
N ARG A 108 -14.04 14.43 -2.04
CA ARG A 108 -15.51 14.50 -1.92
C ARG A 108 -15.97 15.03 -0.57
N ILE A 109 -15.30 14.66 0.51
CA ILE A 109 -15.61 15.15 1.87
C ILE A 109 -15.29 16.64 2.00
N GLN A 110 -14.23 17.10 1.34
CA GLN A 110 -13.75 18.48 1.39
C GLN A 110 -14.38 19.40 0.34
N GLU A 111 -15.11 18.85 -0.64
CA GLU A 111 -15.84 19.66 -1.61
C GLU A 111 -16.87 20.53 -0.87
N PRO A 112 -16.80 21.86 -1.03
CA PRO A 112 -17.82 22.72 -0.46
C PRO A 112 -19.15 22.36 -1.13
N LYS A 113 -20.17 22.02 -0.34
CA LYS A 113 -21.55 21.89 -0.84
C LYS A 113 -21.85 23.15 -1.63
N LYS A 114 -21.94 23.03 -2.96
CA LYS A 114 -22.49 24.11 -3.78
C LYS A 114 -23.92 24.31 -3.30
N GLN A 115 -24.16 25.42 -2.61
CA GLN A 115 -25.51 25.90 -2.34
C GLN A 115 -26.04 26.40 -3.69
N ASP A 116 -26.99 25.66 -4.26
CA ASP A 116 -27.89 26.17 -5.30
C ASP A 116 -28.99 27.04 -4.66
#